data_AF-A0A0N7HIB4-F1
#
_entry.id   AF-A0A0N7HIB4-F1
#
_cell.length_a   1.000
_cell.length_b   1.000
_cell.length_c   1.000
_cell.angle_alpha   90.00
_cell.angle_beta   90.00
_cell.angle_gamma   90.00
#
_symmetry.space_group_name_H-M   'P 1'
#
loop_
_entity.id
_entity.type
_entity.pdbx_description
1 polymer ?
#
loop_
_entity_poly.entity_id
_entity_poly.type
_entity_poly.pdbx_seq_one_letter_code
_entity_poly.pdbx_strand_id
1 'polypeptide(L)'
;MSHYEYKAVPAPTSGEATSQAQTIAARIASAVETRLNAMAADGWSYVRTDNFATDGETGATSVLIFRRESDFGVFTDDKSDFGTFENAAP
;
A
#
# COMPACT_ATOMS: atom_id res chain seq x y z
N MET A 1 -15.17 -7.35 18.79
CA MET A 1 -13.83 -7.47 18.21
C MET A 1 -13.67 -6.28 17.28
N SER A 2 -12.59 -5.51 17.38
CA SER A 2 -12.35 -4.42 16.42
C SER A 2 -12.14 -5.01 15.04
N HIS A 3 -12.94 -4.57 14.06
CA HIS A 3 -12.71 -4.90 12.65
C HIS A 3 -11.69 -3.91 12.08
N TYR A 4 -10.91 -4.35 11.10
CA TYR A 4 -9.93 -3.51 10.43
C TYR A 4 -10.22 -3.44 8.94
N GLU A 5 -10.13 -2.22 8.41
CA GLU A 5 -10.05 -1.99 6.97
C GLU A 5 -8.57 -1.92 6.58
N TYR A 6 -8.19 -2.61 5.50
CA TYR A 6 -6.84 -2.56 4.94
C TYR A 6 -6.85 -1.89 3.56
N LYS A 7 -5.78 -1.16 3.27
CA LYS A 7 -5.58 -0.49 1.98
C LYS A 7 -4.14 -0.68 1.52
N ALA A 8 -3.98 -1.26 0.34
CA ALA A 8 -2.71 -1.34 -0.36
C ALA A 8 -2.63 -0.21 -1.40
N VAL A 9 -1.52 0.51 -1.44
CA VAL A 9 -1.28 1.59 -2.41
C VAL A 9 0.09 1.40 -3.03
N PRO A 10 0.28 1.72 -4.32
CA PRO A 10 1.60 1.64 -4.93
C PRO A 10 2.65 2.42 -4.13
N ALA A 11 3.81 1.81 -3.92
CA ALA A 11 4.94 2.51 -3.33
C ALA A 11 5.52 3.52 -4.35
N PRO A 12 6.01 4.68 -3.91
CA PRO A 12 6.66 5.62 -4.81
C PRO A 12 7.87 5.00 -5.53
N THR A 13 7.87 5.05 -6.86
CA THR A 13 8.99 4.59 -7.71
C THR A 13 9.91 5.73 -8.15
N SER A 14 9.50 6.98 -7.92
CA SER A 14 10.27 8.19 -8.16
C SER A 14 9.91 9.27 -7.13
N GLY A 15 10.74 10.30 -7.02
CA GLY A 15 10.48 11.46 -6.16
C GLY A 15 11.10 12.72 -6.76
N GLU A 16 10.52 13.87 -6.42
CA GLU A 16 10.97 15.17 -6.92
C GLU A 16 12.24 15.64 -6.20
N ALA A 17 13.13 16.29 -6.94
CA ALA A 17 14.32 16.90 -6.36
C ALA A 17 13.92 18.12 -5.53
N THR A 18 14.33 18.17 -4.27
CA THR A 18 14.15 19.34 -3.41
C THR A 18 15.50 19.79 -2.86
N SER A 19 15.55 20.95 -2.21
CA SER A 19 16.76 21.42 -1.51
C SER A 19 17.28 20.40 -0.48
N GLN A 20 16.37 19.62 0.11
CA GLN A 20 16.63 18.58 1.11
C GLN A 20 16.82 17.18 0.50
N ALA A 21 16.39 16.94 -0.75
CA ALA A 21 16.40 15.62 -1.40
C ALA A 21 17.14 15.63 -2.74
N GLN A 22 18.48 15.66 -2.67
CA GLN A 22 19.31 15.76 -3.87
C GLN A 22 19.63 14.40 -4.51
N THR A 23 19.74 13.34 -3.70
CA THR A 23 20.02 11.97 -4.16
C THR A 23 18.73 11.22 -4.50
N ILE A 24 18.79 10.21 -5.36
CA ILE A 24 17.62 9.37 -5.68
C ILE A 24 17.03 8.76 -4.40
N ALA A 25 17.87 8.22 -3.52
CA ALA A 25 17.42 7.67 -2.24
C ALA A 25 16.68 8.70 -1.37
N ALA A 26 17.19 9.94 -1.29
CA ALA A 26 16.54 11.00 -0.53
C ALA A 26 15.20 11.44 -1.16
N ARG A 27 15.11 11.45 -2.49
CA ARG A 27 13.85 11.76 -3.20
C ARG A 27 12.79 10.71 -2.95
N ILE A 28 13.17 9.44 -3.00
CA ILE A 28 12.27 8.32 -2.66
C ILE A 28 11.83 8.39 -1.20
N ALA A 29 12.76 8.64 -0.27
CA ALA A 29 12.43 8.78 1.15
C ALA A 29 11.42 9.91 1.39
N SER A 30 11.61 11.07 0.76
CA SER A 30 10.69 12.20 0.84
C SER A 30 9.29 11.88 0.26
N ALA A 31 9.23 11.17 -0.87
CA ALA A 31 7.97 10.73 -1.45
C ALA A 31 7.22 9.73 -0.55
N VAL A 32 7.95 8.78 0.07
CA VAL A 32 7.39 7.82 1.03
C VAL A 32 6.87 8.56 2.27
N GLU A 33 7.67 9.46 2.84
CA GLU A 33 7.29 10.27 4.00
C GLU A 33 6.00 11.07 3.73
N THR A 34 5.93 11.73 2.58
CA THR A 34 4.73 12.47 2.14
C THR A 34 3.51 11.56 2.10
N ARG A 35 3.66 10.34 1.56
CA ARG A 35 2.56 9.38 1.49
C ARG A 35 2.13 8.88 2.87
N LEU A 36 3.08 8.58 3.75
CA LEU A 36 2.80 8.14 5.12
C LEU A 36 2.05 9.22 5.90
N ASN A 37 2.50 10.47 5.81
CA ASN A 37 1.87 11.60 6.49
C ASN A 37 0.44 11.86 5.97
N ALA A 38 0.22 11.79 4.65
CA ALA A 38 -1.12 11.93 4.07
C ALA A 38 -2.07 10.83 4.56
N MET A 39 -1.62 9.57 4.56
CA MET A 39 -2.42 8.45 5.04
C MET A 39 -2.70 8.54 6.56
N ALA A 40 -1.72 8.98 7.35
CA ALA A 40 -1.89 9.21 8.78
C ALA A 40 -2.93 10.31 9.07
N ALA A 41 -2.92 11.40 8.30
CA ALA A 41 -3.92 12.47 8.40
C ALA A 41 -5.35 11.95 8.11
N ASP A 42 -5.48 10.97 7.22
CA ASP A 42 -6.74 10.28 6.88
C ASP A 42 -7.12 9.18 7.90
N GLY A 43 -6.40 9.05 9.01
CA GLY A 43 -6.66 8.08 10.08
C GLY A 43 -6.12 6.68 9.82
N TRP A 44 -5.24 6.50 8.83
CA TRP A 44 -4.61 5.21 8.55
C TRP A 44 -3.30 5.03 9.32
N SER A 45 -3.06 3.80 9.76
CA SER A 45 -1.80 3.36 10.34
C SER A 45 -1.01 2.54 9.33
N TYR A 46 0.26 2.89 9.14
CA TYR A 46 1.18 2.09 8.32
C TYR A 46 1.44 0.72 8.97
N VAL A 47 1.46 -0.33 8.15
CA VAL A 47 1.71 -1.71 8.59
C VAL A 47 3.06 -2.19 8.07
N ARG A 48 3.23 -2.21 6.75
CA ARG A 48 4.44 -2.70 6.08
C ARG A 48 4.48 -2.30 4.60
N THR A 49 5.62 -2.53 3.97
CA THR A 49 5.77 -2.59 2.52
C THR A 49 5.79 -4.05 2.11
N ASP A 50 5.05 -4.40 1.06
CA ASP A 50 5.14 -5.71 0.39
C ASP A 50 5.62 -5.52 -1.04
N ASN A 51 6.19 -6.58 -1.61
CA ASN A 51 6.74 -6.57 -2.96
C ASN A 51 6.26 -7.82 -3.69
N PHE A 52 5.61 -7.62 -4.84
CA PHE A 52 5.03 -8.69 -5.64
C PHE A 52 5.77 -8.82 -6.97
N ALA A 53 6.04 -10.06 -7.38
CA ALA A 53 6.41 -10.35 -8.74
C ALA A 53 5.14 -10.46 -9.58
N THR A 54 5.09 -9.81 -10.73
CA THR A 54 4.00 -9.94 -11.70
C THR A 54 4.44 -10.88 -12.80
N ASP A 55 3.63 -11.90 -13.08
CA ASP A 55 3.92 -12.86 -14.16
C ASP A 55 4.00 -12.12 -15.50
N GLY A 56 5.17 -12.20 -16.14
CA GLY A 56 5.41 -11.61 -17.46
C GLY A 56 5.93 -10.17 -17.46
N GLU A 57 6.11 -9.52 -16.31
CA GLU A 57 6.77 -8.21 -16.24
C GLU A 57 8.20 -8.29 -15.67
N THR A 58 9.10 -7.48 -16.22
CA THR A 58 10.46 -7.36 -15.69
C THR A 58 10.46 -6.32 -14.57
N GLY A 59 10.32 -6.77 -13.32
CA GLY A 59 10.40 -5.92 -12.14
C GLY A 59 9.52 -6.44 -11.02
N ALA A 60 9.71 -5.89 -9.82
CA ALA A 60 8.83 -6.17 -8.70
C ALA A 60 8.02 -4.91 -8.37
N THR A 61 6.70 -5.08 -8.20
CA THR A 61 5.81 -3.99 -7.79
C THR A 61 5.74 -3.95 -6.28
N SER A 62 6.21 -2.85 -5.70
CA SER A 62 6.11 -2.61 -4.25
C SER A 62 4.85 -1.84 -3.89
N VAL A 63 4.20 -2.21 -2.79
CA VAL A 63 3.04 -1.50 -2.23
C VAL A 63 3.26 -1.17 -0.76
N LEU A 64 2.67 -0.07 -0.30
CA LEU A 64 2.55 0.27 1.10
C LEU A 64 1.18 -0.19 1.62
N ILE A 65 1.18 -0.91 2.73
CA ILE A 65 -0.03 -1.44 3.37
C ILE A 65 -0.37 -0.59 4.58
N PHE A 66 -1.61 -0.15 4.61
CA PHE A 66 -2.20 0.63 5.68
C PHE A 66 -3.40 -0.08 6.28
N ARG A 67 -3.69 0.20 7.55
CA ARG A 67 -4.89 -0.27 8.24
C ARG A 67 -5.55 0.85 9.04
N ARG A 68 -6.85 0.75 9.29
CA ARG A 68 -7.57 1.56 10.30
C ARG A 68 -8.69 0.75 10.94
N GLU A 69 -9.11 1.15 12.14
CA GLU A 69 -10.29 0.55 12.77
C GLU A 69 -11.55 0.85 11.95
N SER A 70 -12.43 -0.14 11.84
CA SER A 70 -13.71 -0.04 11.14
C SER A 70 -14.83 -0.46 12.09
N ASP A 71 -15.82 0.42 12.26
CA ASP A 71 -17.04 0.13 13.02
C ASP A 71 -18.05 -0.68 12.19
N PHE A 72 -17.90 -0.71 10.87
CA PHE A 72 -18.71 -1.56 9.99
C PHE A 72 -18.15 -2.98 10.01
N GLY A 73 -19.03 -3.93 10.33
CA GLY A 73 -18.80 -5.35 10.10
C GLY A 73 -18.37 -5.53 8.65
N VAL A 74 -17.15 -6.08 8.50
CA VAL A 74 -16.54 -6.71 7.32
C VAL A 74 -17.33 -6.50 6.03
N PHE A 75 -16.72 -5.87 5.02
CA PHE A 75 -17.21 -5.93 3.63
C PHE A 75 -17.61 -7.38 3.30
N THR A 76 -18.90 -7.68 3.38
CA THR A 76 -19.45 -9.04 3.31
C THR A 76 -19.60 -9.51 1.87
N ASP A 77 -19.38 -8.62 0.90
CA ASP A 77 -19.11 -9.05 -0.46
C ASP A 77 -17.65 -9.48 -0.53
N ASP A 78 -17.45 -10.80 -0.48
CA ASP A 78 -16.29 -11.44 -1.07
C ASP A 78 -16.16 -10.93 -2.51
N LYS A 79 -15.27 -9.97 -2.73
CA LYS A 79 -15.03 -9.41 -4.06
C LYS A 79 -14.01 -10.30 -4.76
N SER A 80 -14.45 -11.52 -5.08
CA SER A 80 -13.66 -12.54 -5.78
C SER A 80 -13.09 -12.05 -7.13
N ASP A 81 -13.65 -10.98 -7.69
CA ASP A 81 -13.19 -10.37 -8.94
C ASP A 81 -11.95 -9.45 -8.79
N PHE A 82 -11.47 -9.16 -7.57
CA PHE A 82 -10.34 -8.22 -7.33
C PHE A 82 -8.95 -8.86 -7.47
N GLY A 83 -8.86 -10.12 -7.91
CA GLY A 83 -7.62 -10.79 -8.23
C GLY A 83 -7.78 -12.30 -8.38
N THR A 84 -6.85 -12.94 -9.09
CA THR A 84 -6.78 -14.41 -9.15
C THR A 84 -6.15 -14.91 -7.85
N PHE A 85 -6.97 -15.29 -6.88
CA PHE A 85 -6.49 -15.95 -5.67
C PHE A 85 -6.56 -17.46 -5.90
N GLU A 86 -5.41 -18.13 -5.96
CA GLU A 86 -5.35 -19.59 -6.14
C GLU A 86 -5.77 -20.31 -4.85
N ASN A 87 -7.08 -20.39 -4.60
CA ASN A 87 -7.82 -21.56 -4.12
C ASN A 87 -9.23 -21.19 -3.62
N ALA A 88 -10.23 -21.71 -4.31
CA ALA A 88 -11.32 -22.48 -3.69
C ALA A 88 -11.90 -23.42 -4.76
N ALA A 89 -11.16 -24.49 -5.08
CA ALA A 89 -11.82 -25.69 -5.58
C ALA A 89 -12.71 -26.26 -4.45
N PRO A 90 -13.91 -26.79 -4.77
CA PRO A 90 -14.98 -27.06 -3.80
C PRO A 90 -14.62 -28.12 -2.74
#